data_AF-A0A521EA17-F1
#
_entry.id   AF-A0A521EA17-F1
#
_cell.length_a   1.000
_cell.length_b   1.000
_cell.length_c   1.000
_cell.angle_alpha   90.00
_cell.angle_beta   90.00
_cell.angle_gamma   90.00
#
_symmetry.space_group_name_H-M   'P 1'
#
loop_
_entity.id
_entity.type
_entity.pdbx_description
1 polymer ?
#
loop_
_entity_poly.entity_id
_entity_poly.type
_entity_poly.pdbx_seq_one_letter_code
_entity_poly.pdbx_strand_id
1 'polypeptide(L)'
;MMRKLAKLFIVHALFLAFTQCEGFNSAPDPPPPLEAEIMRIDVEPNPVQKGDTVVFTCIVKDSLAENLEFTWNIPNRVESIPTTKNTFSFEVNLEPGEYGASVSVNDTLKSDISTYKSFYFNVIQQQ
;
A
#
# COMPACT_ATOMS: atom_id res chain seq x y z
N MET A 1 21.38 -60.54 31.45
CA MET A 1 21.68 -59.10 31.32
C MET A 1 21.31 -58.43 32.65
N MET A 2 22.27 -58.34 33.58
CA MET A 2 22.02 -58.02 34.99
C MET A 2 22.12 -56.51 35.27
N ARG A 3 21.19 -56.09 36.12
CA ARG A 3 20.95 -54.75 36.68
C ARG A 3 22.12 -54.22 37.51
N LYS A 4 22.25 -52.90 37.55
CA LYS A 4 22.67 -52.03 38.69
C LYS A 4 22.74 -50.59 38.12
N LEU A 5 22.25 -49.54 38.77
CA LEU A 5 22.71 -49.06 40.06
C LEU A 5 21.69 -48.08 40.65
N ALA A 6 21.65 -48.04 41.98
CA ALA A 6 20.82 -47.19 42.81
C ALA A 6 21.61 -45.96 43.33
N LYS A 7 20.85 -44.98 43.85
CA LYS A 7 21.22 -43.92 44.82
C LYS A 7 22.03 -42.73 44.22
N LEU A 8 21.58 -41.46 44.23
CA LEU A 8 21.02 -40.56 45.26
C LEU A 8 22.10 -39.58 45.83
N PHE A 9 21.80 -38.27 45.68
CA PHE A 9 22.27 -37.05 46.38
C PHE A 9 23.62 -36.35 46.03
N ILE A 10 23.47 -35.14 45.44
CA ILE A 10 23.97 -33.79 45.82
C ILE A 10 25.40 -33.63 46.36
N VAL A 11 26.24 -32.79 45.71
CA VAL A 11 27.08 -31.69 46.28
C VAL A 11 27.45 -30.71 45.14
N HIS A 12 26.83 -29.54 45.02
CA HIS A 12 27.31 -28.19 45.42
C HIS A 12 28.66 -27.69 44.85
N ALA A 13 28.53 -26.63 44.05
CA ALA A 13 29.41 -25.47 43.89
C ALA A 13 30.77 -25.63 43.19
N LEU A 14 30.82 -25.17 41.93
CA LEU A 14 31.94 -24.35 41.47
C LEU A 14 31.37 -23.15 40.69
N PHE A 15 31.41 -22.01 41.37
CA PHE A 15 31.22 -20.68 40.82
C PHE A 15 32.38 -20.43 39.85
N LEU A 16 32.12 -20.50 38.55
CA LEU A 16 32.97 -19.88 37.54
C LEU A 16 32.07 -19.02 36.66
N ALA A 17 32.02 -17.74 37.03
CA ALA A 17 31.57 -16.68 36.17
C ALA A 17 32.46 -16.67 34.91
N PHE A 18 31.94 -17.22 33.82
CA PHE A 18 32.41 -16.90 32.48
C PHE A 18 31.35 -16.05 31.80
N THR A 19 31.50 -14.76 32.03
CA THR A 19 31.24 -13.69 31.05
C THR A 19 31.59 -14.18 29.65
N GLN A 20 30.56 -14.32 28.82
CA GLN A 20 30.47 -13.76 27.47
C GLN A 20 29.05 -13.99 26.95
N CYS A 21 28.20 -12.97 27.10
CA CYS A 21 27.14 -12.75 26.12
C CYS A 21 27.87 -12.41 24.82
N GLU A 22 28.16 -13.41 24.00
CA GLU A 22 28.55 -13.16 22.63
C GLU A 22 27.34 -12.48 21.98
N GLY A 23 27.55 -11.20 21.66
CA GLY A 23 26.54 -10.32 21.13
C GLY A 23 25.84 -10.98 19.95
N PHE A 24 24.51 -10.97 20.00
CA PHE A 24 23.72 -10.96 18.79
C PHE A 24 24.25 -9.81 17.93
N ASN A 25 25.14 -10.12 16.98
CA ASN A 25 25.35 -9.30 15.81
C ASN A 25 24.08 -9.43 14.97
N SER A 26 22.98 -8.84 15.45
CA SER A 26 21.82 -8.59 14.62
C SER A 26 22.31 -7.64 13.55
N ALA A 27 22.44 -8.12 12.32
CA ALA A 27 22.40 -7.22 11.19
C ALA A 27 21.23 -6.24 11.41
N PRO A 28 21.38 -4.94 11.09
CA PRO A 28 20.26 -4.03 11.19
C PRO A 28 19.09 -4.67 10.44
N ASP A 29 17.92 -4.71 11.07
CA ASP A 29 16.72 -5.25 10.44
C ASP A 29 16.60 -4.64 9.05
N PRO A 30 16.32 -5.45 8.01
CA PRO A 30 16.12 -4.90 6.68
C PRO A 30 15.05 -3.81 6.79
N PRO A 31 15.25 -2.65 6.15
CA PRO A 31 14.24 -1.60 6.17
C PRO A 31 12.91 -2.20 5.73
N PRO A 32 11.78 -1.80 6.37
CA PRO A 32 10.48 -2.28 6.00
C PRO A 32 10.28 -2.16 4.48
N PRO A 33 9.63 -3.14 3.84
CA PRO A 33 9.29 -3.01 2.43
C PRO A 33 8.56 -1.68 2.20
N LEU A 34 9.06 -0.85 1.27
CA LEU A 34 8.45 0.43 0.90
C LEU A 34 7.09 0.21 0.21
N GLU A 35 6.04 -0.15 0.93
CA GLU A 35 4.74 -0.43 0.31
C GLU A 35 4.13 0.85 -0.29
N ALA A 36 3.65 0.76 -1.53
CA ALA A 36 2.93 1.86 -2.16
C ALA A 36 1.65 2.14 -1.36
N GLU A 37 1.59 3.30 -0.71
CA GLU A 37 0.47 3.71 0.14
C GLU A 37 -0.24 4.92 -0.50
N ILE A 38 -1.48 4.74 -0.94
CA ILE A 38 -2.30 5.86 -1.46
C ILE A 38 -2.71 6.74 -0.27
N MET A 39 -2.20 7.97 -0.23
CA MET A 39 -2.52 8.94 0.80
C MET A 39 -3.87 9.60 0.52
N ARG A 40 -4.03 10.16 -0.67
CA ARG A 40 -5.27 10.84 -1.09
C ARG A 40 -5.43 10.89 -2.60
N ILE A 41 -6.62 11.30 -3.01
CA ILE A 41 -6.96 11.52 -4.40
C ILE A 41 -7.51 12.95 -4.47
N ASP A 42 -6.80 13.81 -5.15
CA ASP A 42 -7.22 15.19 -5.39
C ASP A 42 -8.09 15.21 -6.66
N VAL A 43 -9.19 15.96 -6.64
CA VAL A 43 -10.21 16.00 -7.71
C VAL A 43 -10.48 17.46 -8.06
N GLU A 44 -10.12 17.87 -9.29
CA GLU A 44 -10.21 19.27 -9.71
C GLU A 44 -10.74 19.41 -11.15
N PRO A 45 -11.79 20.23 -11.41
CA PRO A 45 -12.66 20.87 -10.42
C PRO A 45 -13.63 19.88 -9.75
N ASN A 46 -14.11 20.22 -8.55
CA ASN A 46 -15.19 19.52 -7.88
C ASN A 46 -16.06 20.53 -7.11
N PRO A 47 -17.32 20.79 -7.52
CA PRO A 47 -18.06 20.13 -8.58
C PRO A 47 -17.54 20.45 -10.00
N VAL A 48 -17.79 19.56 -10.95
CA VAL A 48 -17.46 19.71 -12.39
C VAL A 48 -18.75 19.81 -13.21
N GLN A 49 -18.76 20.65 -14.26
CA GLN A 49 -19.92 20.76 -15.14
C GLN A 49 -19.97 19.59 -16.13
N LYS A 50 -21.17 19.17 -16.52
CA LYS A 50 -21.35 18.26 -17.65
C LYS A 50 -20.73 18.87 -18.92
N GLY A 51 -19.94 18.08 -19.64
CA GLY A 51 -19.17 18.50 -20.82
C GLY A 51 -17.77 19.03 -20.51
N ASP A 52 -17.46 19.35 -19.25
CA ASP A 52 -16.12 19.79 -18.85
C ASP A 52 -15.18 18.61 -18.55
N THR A 53 -13.90 18.92 -18.34
CA THR A 53 -12.90 17.94 -17.91
C THR A 53 -12.63 18.05 -16.42
N VAL A 54 -12.69 16.92 -15.72
CA VAL A 54 -12.17 16.77 -14.36
C VAL A 54 -10.83 16.02 -14.39
N VAL A 55 -9.91 16.42 -13.52
CA VAL A 55 -8.61 15.77 -13.33
C VAL A 55 -8.58 15.11 -11.96
N PHE A 56 -8.27 13.81 -11.94
CA PHE A 56 -8.00 13.05 -10.72
C PHE A 56 -6.50 12.89 -10.55
N THR A 57 -5.98 13.18 -9.36
CA THR A 57 -4.56 13.04 -9.03
C THR A 57 -4.40 12.13 -7.81
N CYS A 58 -3.78 10.97 -8.01
CA CYS A 58 -3.46 10.03 -6.95
C CYS A 58 -2.15 10.44 -6.26
N ILE A 59 -2.21 10.73 -4.97
CA ILE A 59 -1.04 11.07 -4.15
C ILE A 59 -0.63 9.83 -3.38
N VAL A 60 0.55 9.30 -3.70
CA VAL A 60 1.14 8.10 -3.09
C VAL A 60 2.31 8.55 -2.20
N LYS A 61 2.45 7.95 -1.02
CA LYS A 61 3.48 8.30 -0.02
C LYS A 61 4.91 8.14 -0.54
N ASP A 62 5.11 7.19 -1.47
CA ASP A 62 6.39 6.95 -2.16
C ASP A 62 6.25 7.24 -3.66
N SER A 63 5.88 8.47 -4.00
CA SER A 63 5.60 8.90 -5.39
C SER A 63 6.83 8.96 -6.30
N LEU A 64 8.02 8.63 -5.80
CA LEU A 64 9.27 8.61 -6.58
C LEU A 64 9.52 7.24 -7.22
N ALA A 65 8.71 6.24 -6.92
CA ALA A 65 8.74 4.98 -7.65
C ALA A 65 8.26 5.22 -9.10
N GLU A 66 9.21 5.23 -10.05
CA GLU A 66 8.94 5.31 -11.49
C GLU A 66 8.19 4.06 -12.03
N ASN A 67 7.99 3.06 -11.17
CA ASN A 67 7.47 1.74 -11.50
C ASN A 67 5.99 1.56 -11.10
N LEU A 68 5.31 2.66 -10.76
CA LEU A 68 3.89 2.65 -10.38
C LEU A 68 2.98 2.70 -11.61
N GLU A 69 2.06 1.75 -11.67
CA GLU A 69 0.97 1.72 -12.63
C GLU A 69 -0.35 2.03 -11.92
N PHE A 70 -1.17 2.87 -12.53
CA PHE A 70 -2.44 3.33 -11.98
C PHE A 70 -3.58 2.85 -12.86
N THR A 71 -4.58 2.20 -12.27
CA THR A 71 -5.77 1.69 -12.96
C THR A 71 -7.00 2.40 -12.42
N TRP A 72 -7.62 3.23 -13.26
CA TRP A 72 -8.78 4.05 -12.90
C TRP A 72 -10.09 3.35 -13.25
N ASN A 73 -11.03 3.33 -12.32
CA ASN A 73 -12.39 2.83 -12.50
C ASN A 73 -13.36 3.99 -12.38
N ILE A 74 -14.00 4.33 -13.49
CA ILE A 74 -14.87 5.51 -13.63
C ILE A 74 -16.31 5.05 -13.87
N PRO A 75 -17.31 5.73 -13.29
CA PRO A 75 -18.72 5.44 -13.55
C PRO A 75 -19.05 5.42 -15.04
N ASN A 76 -19.98 4.54 -15.43
CA ASN A 76 -20.43 4.34 -16.81
C ASN A 76 -19.34 3.91 -17.82
N ARG A 77 -18.16 3.51 -17.36
CA ARG A 77 -17.17 2.79 -18.17
C ARG A 77 -17.14 1.33 -17.76
N VAL A 78 -17.22 0.44 -18.75
CA VAL A 78 -17.13 -1.01 -18.54
C VAL A 78 -15.69 -1.44 -18.28
N GLU A 79 -14.74 -0.72 -18.87
CA GLU A 79 -13.32 -1.03 -18.79
C GLU A 79 -12.59 -0.08 -17.84
N SER A 80 -11.69 -0.65 -17.05
CA SER A 80 -10.70 0.10 -16.27
C SER A 80 -9.64 0.70 -17.18
N ILE A 81 -9.08 1.84 -16.78
CA ILE A 81 -8.16 2.62 -17.61
C ILE A 81 -6.76 2.60 -16.98
N PRO A 82 -5.80 1.87 -17.57
CA PRO A 82 -4.43 1.86 -17.09
C PRO A 82 -3.69 3.14 -17.52
N THR A 83 -2.86 3.67 -16.63
CA THR A 83 -2.02 4.86 -16.84
C THR A 83 -0.70 4.69 -16.09
N THR A 84 0.39 5.25 -16.63
CA THR A 84 1.71 5.30 -15.96
C THR A 84 1.91 6.58 -15.15
N LYS A 85 1.01 7.55 -15.30
CA LYS A 85 1.00 8.79 -14.52
C LYS A 85 -0.01 8.66 -13.40
N ASN A 86 0.27 9.33 -12.29
CA ASN A 86 -0.65 9.42 -11.16
C ASN A 86 -1.87 10.33 -11.43
N THR A 87 -2.03 10.84 -12.65
CA THR A 87 -3.11 11.74 -13.06
C THR A 87 -3.97 11.13 -14.16
N PHE A 88 -5.29 11.33 -14.08
CA PHE A 88 -6.23 10.96 -15.13
C PHE A 88 -7.23 12.09 -15.41
N SER A 89 -7.36 12.48 -16.68
CA SER A 89 -8.34 13.47 -17.15
C SER A 89 -9.56 12.77 -17.72
N PHE A 90 -10.74 13.20 -17.28
CA PHE A 90 -12.02 12.64 -17.68
C PHE A 90 -12.96 13.74 -18.19
N GLU A 91 -13.39 13.63 -19.44
CA GLU A 91 -14.47 14.45 -19.98
C GLU A 91 -15.82 13.93 -19.46
N VAL A 92 -16.54 14.79 -18.74
CA VAL A 92 -17.72 14.41 -17.98
C VAL A 92 -18.96 14.36 -18.87
N ASN A 93 -19.35 13.17 -19.29
CA ASN A 93 -20.63 12.89 -19.95
C ASN A 93 -21.61 12.18 -19.00
N LEU A 94 -21.72 12.68 -17.77
CA LEU A 94 -22.61 12.14 -16.75
C LEU A 94 -23.74 13.14 -16.49
N GLU A 95 -24.91 12.64 -16.08
CA GLU A 95 -25.97 13.51 -15.60
C GLU A 95 -25.56 14.15 -14.26
N PRO A 96 -26.18 15.26 -13.84
CA PRO A 96 -25.88 15.85 -12.55
C PRO A 96 -26.14 14.87 -11.39
N GLY A 97 -25.19 14.79 -10.47
CA GLY A 97 -25.24 13.86 -9.34
C GLY A 97 -23.87 13.63 -8.70
N GLU A 98 -23.86 12.83 -7.64
CA GLU A 98 -22.65 12.36 -6.97
C GLU A 98 -22.24 11.00 -7.53
N TYR A 99 -20.95 10.85 -7.85
CA TYR A 99 -20.41 9.65 -8.47
C TYR A 99 -19.23 9.10 -7.68
N GLY A 100 -19.23 7.78 -7.47
CA GLY A 100 -18.11 7.05 -6.89
C GLY A 100 -17.16 6.53 -7.98
N ALA A 101 -15.87 6.72 -7.79
CA ALA A 101 -14.80 6.20 -8.62
C ALA A 101 -13.71 5.57 -7.75
N SER A 102 -12.77 4.84 -8.37
CA SER A 102 -11.63 4.29 -7.65
C SER A 102 -10.37 4.26 -8.51
N VAL A 103 -9.22 4.19 -7.83
CA VAL A 103 -7.93 3.94 -8.46
C VAL A 103 -7.24 2.79 -7.73
N SER A 104 -6.66 1.88 -8.51
CA SER A 104 -5.73 0.88 -8.00
C SER A 104 -4.31 1.27 -8.43
N VAL A 105 -3.35 1.15 -7.52
CA VAL A 105 -1.94 1.39 -7.77
C VAL A 105 -1.19 0.08 -7.62
N ASN A 106 -0.46 -0.29 -8.66
CA ASN A 106 0.39 -1.47 -8.71
C ASN A 106 1.86 -1.04 -8.79
N ASP A 107 2.71 -1.58 -7.93
CA ASP A 107 4.16 -1.41 -8.04
C ASP A 107 4.73 -2.61 -8.80
N THR A 108 5.17 -2.39 -10.05
CA THR A 108 5.64 -3.47 -10.92
C THR A 108 6.92 -4.16 -10.43
N LEU A 109 7.66 -3.56 -9.49
CA LEU A 109 8.79 -4.22 -8.83
C LEU A 109 8.36 -5.13 -7.68
N LYS A 110 7.10 -5.04 -7.25
CA LYS A 110 6.54 -5.78 -6.12
C LYS A 110 5.42 -6.66 -6.63
N SER A 111 5.76 -7.93 -6.84
CA SER A 111 4.94 -8.92 -7.55
C SER A 111 3.49 -9.05 -7.09
N ASP A 112 3.12 -8.68 -5.86
CA ASP A 112 1.83 -9.10 -5.29
C ASP A 112 1.09 -8.05 -4.42
N ILE A 113 1.49 -6.76 -4.44
CA ILE A 113 0.82 -5.74 -3.61
C ILE A 113 0.27 -4.63 -4.50
N SER A 114 -1.02 -4.71 -4.80
CA SER A 114 -1.80 -3.58 -5.31
C SER A 114 -2.56 -2.91 -4.17
N THR A 115 -2.44 -1.60 -4.05
CA THR A 115 -3.29 -0.80 -3.15
C THR A 115 -4.41 -0.16 -3.94
N TYR A 116 -5.56 0.11 -3.32
CA TYR A 116 -6.68 0.77 -3.98
C TYR A 116 -7.33 1.80 -3.06
N LYS A 117 -7.95 2.82 -3.67
CA LYS A 117 -8.71 3.82 -2.93
C LYS A 117 -9.90 4.33 -3.75
N SER A 118 -11.04 4.46 -3.08
CA SER A 118 -12.25 5.07 -3.66
C SER A 118 -12.34 6.55 -3.35
N PHE A 119 -13.02 7.29 -4.23
CA PHE A 119 -13.26 8.73 -4.10
C PHE A 119 -14.59 9.10 -4.75
N TYR A 120 -15.05 10.32 -4.49
CA TYR A 120 -16.32 10.85 -4.99
C TYR A 120 -16.12 12.20 -5.66
N PHE A 121 -16.92 12.47 -6.68
CA PHE A 121 -16.97 13.77 -7.35
C PHE A 121 -18.42 14.12 -7.72
N ASN A 122 -18.71 15.43 -7.77
CA ASN A 122 -20.04 15.94 -8.06
C ASN A 122 -20.09 16.50 -9.47
N VAL A 123 -21.12 16.10 -10.22
CA VAL A 123 -21.44 16.64 -11.55
C VAL A 123 -22.61 17.61 -11.42
N ILE A 124 -22.47 18.79 -12.00
CA ILE A 124 -23.50 19.82 -12.05
C ILE A 124 -23.89 20.11 -13.51
N GLN A 125 -25.05 20.72 -13.70
CA GLN A 125 -25.50 21.14 -15.03
C GLN A 125 -24.50 22.13 -15.65
N GLN A 126 -24.31 22.02 -16.97
CA GLN A 126 -23.67 23.07 -17.75
C GLN A 126 -24.57 24.30 -17.73
N GLN A 127 -23.98 25.49 -17.51
CA GLN A 127 -24.72 26.76 -17.50
C GLN A 127 -25.05 27.25 -18.90
#